data_AF-A0A0N0BDC3-F1
#
_entry.id   AF-A0A0N0BDC3-F1
#
_cell.length_a   1.000
_cell.length_b   1.000
_cell.length_c   1.000
_cell.angle_alpha   90.00
_cell.angle_beta   90.00
_cell.angle_gamma   90.00
#
_symmetry.space_group_name_H-M   'P 1'
#
loop_
_entity.id
_entity.type
_entity.pdbx_description
1 polymer ?
#
loop_
_entity_poly.entity_id
_entity_poly.type
_entity_poly.pdbx_seq_one_letter_code
_entity_poly.pdbx_strand_id
1 'polypeptide(L)'
;MKVQKQLETEQIVHNCKRAKELTTAIAHMITLDLQPFSIVDDVGFRSLLNCAEPRYDISSRSTFFRNIIPCLYEDLKKGIMTKIHTDSRK
;
A
#
# COMPACT_ATOMS: atom_id res chain seq x y z
N MET A 1 29.10 -25.04 17.90
CA MET A 1 28.35 -23.89 18.47
C MET A 1 27.48 -23.33 17.38
N LYS A 2 26.16 -23.46 17.52
CA LYS A 2 25.19 -22.89 16.60
C LYS A 2 25.15 -21.36 16.76
N VAL A 3 24.62 -20.74 15.72
CA VAL A 3 24.01 -19.40 15.67
C VAL A 3 24.97 -18.27 15.30
N GLN A 4 25.10 -18.07 13.99
CA GLN A 4 24.78 -16.79 13.36
C GLN A 4 24.34 -17.11 11.92
N LYS A 5 23.11 -17.60 11.80
CA LYS A 5 22.41 -17.61 10.52
C LYS A 5 22.15 -16.13 10.22
N GLN A 6 22.97 -15.56 9.35
CA GLN A 6 22.71 -14.27 8.73
C GLN A 6 21.31 -14.39 8.11
N LEU A 7 20.33 -13.71 8.71
CA LEU A 7 19.04 -13.48 8.06
C LEU A 7 19.32 -12.45 6.97
N GLU A 8 19.76 -12.92 5.80
CA GLU A 8 19.57 -12.19 4.56
C GLU A 8 18.05 -12.06 4.38
N THR A 9 17.55 -10.89 4.75
CA THR A 9 16.14 -10.53 4.65
C THR A 9 15.85 -10.32 3.17
N GLU A 10 15.48 -11.39 2.48
CA GLU A 10 14.99 -11.34 1.10
C GLU A 10 13.90 -10.26 1.00
N GLN A 11 14.18 -9.14 0.33
CA GLN A 11 13.20 -8.08 0.10
C GLN A 11 11.89 -8.69 -0.41
N ILE A 12 10.76 -8.22 0.11
CA ILE A 12 9.47 -8.59 -0.41
C ILE A 12 9.40 -8.06 -1.84
N VAL A 13 9.38 -8.98 -2.80
CA VAL A 13 9.13 -8.67 -4.21
C VAL A 13 7.84 -7.87 -4.29
N HIS A 14 7.87 -6.73 -4.97
CA HIS A 14 6.74 -5.78 -5.11
C HIS A 14 5.40 -6.47 -5.49
N ASN A 15 5.48 -7.60 -6.21
CA ASN A 15 4.31 -8.35 -6.67
C ASN A 15 3.78 -9.42 -5.69
N CYS A 16 4.44 -9.66 -4.56
CA CYS A 16 3.98 -10.65 -3.58
C CYS A 16 2.70 -10.14 -2.86
N LYS A 17 1.85 -11.09 -2.42
CA LYS A 17 0.58 -10.78 -1.75
C LYS A 17 0.74 -9.79 -0.60
N ARG A 18 1.75 -9.98 0.24
CA ARG A 18 2.01 -9.14 1.43
C ARG A 18 2.38 -7.70 1.06
N ALA A 19 3.22 -7.49 0.05
CA ALA A 19 3.56 -6.13 -0.41
C ALA A 19 2.33 -5.40 -0.96
N LYS A 20 1.45 -6.10 -1.69
CA LYS A 20 0.20 -5.51 -2.18
C LYS A 20 -0.73 -5.12 -1.03
N GLU A 21 -0.89 -5.99 -0.03
CA GLU A 21 -1.69 -5.68 1.16
C GLU A 21 -1.19 -4.44 1.90
N LEU A 22 0.13 -4.34 2.13
CA LEU A 22 0.74 -3.17 2.77
C LEU A 22 0.60 -1.91 1.92
N THR A 23 0.84 -2.01 0.61
CA THR A 23 0.69 -0.87 -0.31
C THR A 23 -0.74 -0.34 -0.33
N THR A 24 -1.74 -1.23 -0.33
CA THR A 24 -3.16 -0.85 -0.23
C THR A 24 -3.49 -0.24 1.13
N ALA A 25 -2.97 -0.79 2.23
CA ALA A 25 -3.19 -0.23 3.56
C ALA A 25 -2.62 1.19 3.70
N ILE A 26 -1.44 1.44 3.13
CA ILE A 26 -0.84 2.79 3.09
C ILE A 26 -1.67 3.73 2.22
N ALA A 27 -2.15 3.26 1.06
CA ALA A 27 -3.03 4.05 0.21
C ALA A 27 -4.33 4.45 0.95
N HIS A 28 -4.91 3.53 1.72
CA HIS A 28 -6.07 3.82 2.57
C HIS A 28 -5.75 4.82 3.67
N MET A 29 -4.62 4.69 4.37
CA MET A 29 -4.21 5.68 5.36
C MET A 29 -4.11 7.08 4.73
N ILE A 30 -3.50 7.19 3.54
CA ILE A 30 -3.40 8.46 2.83
C ILE A 30 -4.78 9.04 2.51
N THR A 31 -5.71 8.22 1.99
CA THR A 31 -7.00 8.71 1.52
C THR A 31 -8.02 8.93 2.64
N LEU A 32 -8.05 8.06 3.65
CA LEU A 32 -9.00 8.15 4.77
C LEU A 32 -8.61 9.24 5.75
N ASP A 33 -7.31 9.38 6.04
CA ASP A 33 -6.81 10.34 7.03
C ASP A 33 -6.35 11.65 6.38
N LEU A 34 -6.58 11.81 5.07
CA LEU A 34 -6.19 12.98 4.26
C LEU A 34 -4.70 13.35 4.41
N GLN A 35 -3.84 12.35 4.55
CA GLN A 35 -2.40 12.58 4.70
C GLN A 35 -1.81 13.14 3.41
N PRO A 36 -0.79 14.01 3.49
CA PRO A 36 -0.04 14.39 2.31
C PRO A 36 0.67 13.15 1.75
N PHE A 37 0.76 13.05 0.42
CA PHE A 37 1.48 11.93 -0.22
C PHE A 37 2.94 11.81 0.25
N SER A 38 3.55 12.90 0.73
CA SER A 38 4.92 12.92 1.27
C SER A 38 5.12 12.06 2.51
N ILE A 39 4.06 11.62 3.20
CA ILE A 39 4.18 10.76 4.39
C ILE A 39 5.02 9.49 4.13
N VAL A 40 5.02 8.96 2.90
CA VAL A 40 5.80 7.77 2.53
C VAL A 40 7.32 8.01 2.50
N ASP A 41 7.73 9.27 2.45
CA ASP A 41 9.12 9.72 2.48
C ASP A 41 9.54 10.12 3.90
N ASP A 42 8.60 10.27 4.85
CA ASP A 42 8.88 10.72 6.22
C ASP A 42 9.72 9.69 6.98
N VAL A 43 10.78 10.18 7.63
CA VAL A 43 11.75 9.33 8.35
C VAL A 43 11.05 8.48 9.42
N GLY A 44 10.19 9.08 10.23
CA GLY A 44 9.48 8.37 11.30
C GLY A 44 8.54 7.27 10.77
N PHE A 45 7.85 7.54 9.66
CA PHE A 45 6.97 6.55 9.03
C PHE A 45 7.76 5.39 8.43
N ARG A 46 8.88 5.67 7.75
CA ARG A 46 9.78 4.64 7.23
C ARG A 46 10.42 3.81 8.34
N SER A 47 10.81 4.43 9.45
CA SER A 47 11.30 3.71 10.63
C SER A 47 10.25 2.78 11.24
N LEU A 48 8.99 3.24 11.34
CA LEU A 48 7.87 2.41 11.80
C LEU A 48 7.66 1.20 10.88
N LEU A 49 7.61 1.42 9.57
CA LEU A 49 7.45 0.34 8.59
C LEU A 49 8.62 -0.64 8.62
N ASN A 50 9.86 -0.15 8.72
CA ASN A 50 11.02 -1.03 8.82
C ASN A 50 11.03 -1.86 10.12
N CYS A 51 10.47 -1.34 11.21
CA CYS A 51 10.29 -2.10 12.45
C CYS A 51 9.20 -3.19 12.29
N ALA A 52 8.08 -2.84 11.65
CA ALA A 52 6.93 -3.74 11.50
C ALA A 52 7.11 -4.81 10.40
N GLU A 53 7.69 -4.42 9.27
CA GLU A 53 7.98 -5.29 8.12
C GLU A 53 9.28 -4.80 7.43
N PRO A 54 10.47 -5.20 7.92
CA PRO A 54 11.75 -4.74 7.40
C PRO A 54 11.98 -5.08 5.92
N ARG A 55 11.28 -6.11 5.42
CA ARG A 55 11.45 -6.61 4.06
C ARG A 55 10.60 -5.82 3.06
N TYR A 56 9.68 -4.97 3.51
CA TYR A 56 8.80 -4.22 2.62
C TYR A 56 9.49 -2.98 2.08
N ASP A 57 9.68 -2.93 0.76
CA ASP A 57 10.12 -1.72 0.07
C ASP A 57 8.91 -0.89 -0.34
N ILE A 58 8.75 0.25 0.33
CA ILE A 58 7.63 1.15 0.10
C ILE A 58 7.73 1.83 -1.27
N SER A 59 6.61 1.88 -1.99
CA SER A 59 6.54 2.59 -3.27
C SER A 59 6.71 4.10 -3.10
N SER A 60 7.30 4.75 -4.11
CA SER A 60 7.54 6.20 -4.05
C SER A 60 6.25 7.02 -3.95
N ARG A 61 6.34 8.23 -3.40
CA ARG A 61 5.27 9.23 -3.40
C ARG A 61 4.65 9.43 -4.79
N SER A 62 5.48 9.51 -5.83
CA SER A 62 5.03 9.66 -7.21
C SER A 62 4.21 8.46 -7.68
N THR A 63 4.57 7.26 -7.27
CA THR A 63 3.82 6.02 -7.57
C THR A 63 2.45 6.03 -6.89
N PHE A 64 2.38 6.47 -5.62
CA PHE A 64 1.11 6.63 -4.91
C PHE A 64 0.20 7.64 -5.60
N PHE A 65 0.74 8.80 -5.97
CA PHE A 65 -0.01 9.88 -6.61
C PHE A 65 -0.48 9.52 -8.03
N ARG A 66 0.40 8.99 -8.88
CA ARG A 66 0.09 8.79 -10.31
C ARG A 66 -0.67 7.49 -10.58
N ASN A 67 -0.47 6.45 -9.76
CA ASN A 67 -0.93 5.11 -10.09
C ASN A 67 -1.81 4.52 -8.99
N ILE A 68 -1.26 4.29 -7.79
CA ILE A 68 -1.93 3.43 -6.77
C ILE A 68 -3.29 4.01 -6.36
N ILE A 69 -3.33 5.27 -5.95
CA ILE A 69 -4.56 5.90 -5.46
C ILE A 69 -5.57 6.16 -6.58
N PRO A 70 -5.18 6.67 -7.77
CA PRO A 70 -6.09 6.74 -8.91
C PRO A 70 -6.72 5.40 -9.31
N CYS A 71 -5.93 4.31 -9.35
CA CYS A 71 -6.45 2.98 -9.63
C CYS A 71 -7.46 2.54 -8.56
N LEU A 72 -7.15 2.74 -7.28
CA LEU A 72 -8.04 2.44 -6.15
C LEU A 72 -9.38 3.18 -6.27
N TYR A 73 -9.35 4.45 -6.68
CA TYR A 73 -10.55 5.24 -6.91
C TYR A 73 -11.41 4.68 -8.05
N GLU A 74 -10.82 4.38 -9.20
CA GLU A 74 -11.58 3.87 -10.35
C GLU A 74 -12.19 2.49 -10.06
N ASP A 75 -11.48 1.62 -9.33
CA ASP A 75 -12.01 0.32 -8.89
C ASP A 75 -13.23 0.50 -7.97
N LEU A 76 -13.13 1.39 -6.97
CA LEU A 76 -14.23 1.69 -6.05
C LEU A 76 -15.43 2.29 -6.80
N LYS A 77 -15.18 3.29 -7.66
CA LYS A 77 -16.20 3.95 -8.48
C LYS A 77 -16.91 2.95 -9.39
N LYS A 78 -16.18 2.05 -10.05
CA LYS A 78 -16.76 0.99 -10.89
C LYS A 78 -17.64 0.05 -10.07
N GLY A 79 -17.21 -0.32 -8.87
CA GLY A 79 -17.99 -1.14 -7.95
C GLY A 79 -19.30 -0.46 -7.53
N ILE A 80 -19.25 0.82 -7.18
CA ILE A 80 -20.42 1.63 -6.83
C ILE A 80 -21.36 1.74 -8.03
N MET A 81 -20.85 2.08 -9.21
CA MET A 81 -21.66 2.21 -10.42
C MET A 81 -22.34 0.90 -10.79
N THR A 82 -21.65 -0.24 -10.65
CA THR A 82 -22.26 -1.56 -10.90
C THR A 82 -23.43 -1.81 -9.96
N LYS A 83 -23.29 -1.47 -8.67
CA LYS A 83 -24.37 -1.61 -7.69
C LYS A 83 -25.55 -0.70 -8.04
N ILE A 84 -25.30 0.57 -8.37
CA ILE A 84 -26.34 1.53 -8.78
C ILE A 84 -27.12 1.00 -10.01
N HIS A 85 -26.43 0.57 -11.07
CA HIS A 85 -27.09 0.05 -12.28
C HIS A 85 -27.85 -1.27 -12.06
N THR A 86 -27.50 -2.03 -11.03
CA THR A 86 -28.20 -3.28 -10.70
C THR A 86 -29.44 -3.00 -9.87
N ASP A 87 -29.39 -1.97 -9.01
CA ASP A 87 -30.54 -1.52 -8.21
C ASP A 87 -31.60 -0.83 -9.06
N SER A 88 -31.21 -0.02 -10.05
CA SER A 88 -32.14 0.62 -11.00
C SER A 88 -32.87 -0.35 -11.95
N ARG A 89 -32.55 -1.65 -11.91
CA ARG A 89 -33.20 -2.70 -12.72
C ARG A 89 -34.23 -3.53 -11.94
N LYS A 90 -34.46 -3.22 -10.66
CA LYS A 90 -35.56 -3.77 -9.85
C LYS A 90 -36.71 -2.78 -9.77
#